data_AF-A0A914G8R4-F1
#
_entry.id   AF-A0A914G8R4-F1
#
_cell.length_a   1.000
_cell.length_b   1.000
_cell.length_c   1.000
_cell.angle_alpha   90.00
_cell.angle_beta   90.00
_cell.angle_gamma   90.00
#
_symmetry.space_group_name_H-M   'P 1'
#
loop_
_entity.id
_entity.type
_entity.pdbx_description
1 polymer ?
#
loop_
_entity_poly.entity_id
_entity_poly.type
_entity_poly.pdbx_seq_one_letter_code
_entity_poly.pdbx_strand_id
1 'polypeptide(L)'
;MILATSQVANTVANLKSRYYKYLETLCSSNGIEIGTLKTNGSDYEELEMFFGGLPVLIGLKYFERLKCLRLFGQDIVNLKPLIEVSNSLEELWVCEGPLKVILFGSKGGIEKIVAGFGRN
;
A
#
# COMPACT_ATOMS: atom_id res chain seq x y z
N MET A 1 0.53 19.34 32.06
CA MET A 1 1.52 18.57 31.29
C MET A 1 1.15 17.08 31.13
N ILE A 2 0.53 16.43 32.13
CA ILE A 2 0.15 14.99 32.11
C ILE A 2 -1.01 14.64 31.15
N LEU A 3 -1.94 15.57 30.88
CA LEU A 3 -3.05 15.35 29.95
C LEU A 3 -2.61 15.33 28.47
N ALA A 4 -1.57 16.09 28.12
CA ALA A 4 -1.05 16.10 26.76
C ALA A 4 -0.30 14.81 26.42
N THR A 5 0.41 14.23 27.40
CA THR A 5 1.14 12.96 27.20
C THR A 5 0.21 11.77 27.05
N SER A 6 -0.91 11.71 27.78
CA SER A 6 -1.90 10.64 27.63
C SER A 6 -2.66 10.72 26.29
N GLN A 7 -2.96 11.93 25.82
CA GLN A 7 -3.65 12.13 24.54
C GLN A 7 -2.76 11.79 23.33
N VAL A 8 -1.45 12.09 23.41
CA VAL A 8 -0.45 11.66 22.42
C VAL A 8 -0.31 10.14 22.41
N ALA A 9 -0.21 9.49 23.58
CA ALA A 9 -0.10 8.03 23.67
C ALA A 9 -1.31 7.32 23.03
N ASN A 10 -2.52 7.78 23.31
CA ASN A 10 -3.75 7.25 22.71
C ASN A 10 -3.77 7.41 21.18
N THR A 11 -3.31 8.56 20.68
CA THR A 11 -3.23 8.83 19.25
C THR A 11 -2.26 7.87 18.55
N VAL A 12 -1.08 7.66 19.14
CA VAL A 12 -0.06 6.73 18.62
C VAL A 12 -0.59 5.29 18.62
N ALA A 13 -1.24 4.86 19.69
CA ALA A 13 -1.84 3.53 19.78
C ALA A 13 -2.90 3.31 18.69
N ASN A 14 -3.77 4.30 18.45
CA ASN A 14 -4.78 4.24 17.38
C ASN A 14 -4.16 4.20 15.98
N LEU A 15 -3.08 4.94 15.74
CA LEU A 15 -2.35 4.88 14.46
C LEU A 15 -1.71 3.50 14.23
N LYS A 16 -1.08 2.94 15.26
CA LYS A 16 -0.47 1.61 15.19
C LYS A 16 -1.51 0.52 14.93
N SER A 17 -2.65 0.61 15.59
CA SER A 17 -3.78 -0.31 15.38
C SER A 17 -4.30 -0.25 13.94
N ARG A 18 -4.53 0.95 13.40
CA ARG A 18 -4.95 1.13 12.00
C ARG A 18 -3.91 0.62 11.00
N TYR A 19 -2.64 0.93 11.25
CA TYR A 19 -1.54 0.43 10.43
C TYR A 19 -1.56 -1.10 10.36
N TYR A 20 -1.67 -1.76 11.51
CA TYR A 20 -1.67 -3.22 11.59
C TYR A 20 -2.89 -3.81 10.88
N LYS A 21 -4.08 -3.25 11.08
CA LYS A 21 -5.31 -3.69 10.41
C LYS A 21 -5.18 -3.64 8.88
N TYR A 22 -4.65 -2.55 8.34
CA TYR A 22 -4.47 -2.40 6.90
C TYR A 22 -3.41 -3.35 6.34
N LEU A 23 -2.30 -3.52 7.07
CA LEU A 23 -1.25 -4.47 6.67
C LEU A 23 -1.76 -5.91 6.70
N GLU A 24 -2.53 -6.28 7.72
CA GLU A 24 -3.15 -7.60 7.83
C GLU A 24 -4.16 -7.85 6.71
N THR A 25 -4.92 -6.84 6.31
CA THR A 25 -5.84 -6.93 5.16
C THR A 25 -5.07 -7.14 3.85
N LEU A 26 -3.97 -6.40 3.63
CA LEU A 26 -3.09 -6.58 2.48
C LEU A 26 -2.52 -8.00 2.44
N CYS A 27 -1.99 -8.46 3.57
CA CYS A 27 -1.40 -9.80 3.68
C CYS A 27 -2.45 -10.89 3.43
N SER A 28 -3.61 -10.80 4.08
CA SER A 28 -4.69 -11.79 3.96
C SER A 28 -5.23 -11.89 2.54
N SER A 29 -5.33 -10.76 1.82
CA SER A 29 -5.79 -10.72 0.43
C SER A 29 -4.81 -11.42 -0.53
N ASN A 30 -3.55 -11.58 -0.13
CA ASN A 30 -2.48 -12.18 -0.92
C ASN A 30 -2.01 -13.53 -0.36
N GLY A 31 -2.73 -14.11 0.61
CA GLY A 31 -2.37 -15.40 1.22
C GLY A 31 -1.10 -15.36 2.08
N ILE A 32 -0.74 -14.19 2.60
CA ILE A 32 0.52 -13.96 3.33
C ILE A 32 0.25 -14.01 4.83
N GLU A 33 1.05 -14.77 5.55
CA GLU A 33 1.06 -14.72 7.02
C GLU A 33 1.84 -13.48 7.49
N ILE A 34 1.17 -12.58 8.23
CA ILE A 34 1.81 -11.34 8.70
C ILE A 34 3.03 -11.59 9.61
N GLY A 35 3.04 -12.72 10.33
CA GLY A 35 4.17 -13.13 11.18
C GLY A 35 5.45 -13.43 10.39
N THR A 36 5.34 -13.88 9.14
CA THR A 36 6.47 -14.25 8.29
C THR A 36 6.95 -13.10 7.40
N LEU A 37 6.26 -11.97 7.41
CA LEU A 37 6.45 -10.88 6.46
C LEU A 37 7.88 -10.31 6.46
N LYS A 38 8.54 -10.26 7.61
CA LYS A 38 9.94 -9.79 7.71
C LYS A 38 10.95 -10.73 7.06
N THR A 39 10.63 -12.02 6.97
CA THR A 39 11.54 -13.04 6.47
C THR A 39 11.27 -13.33 5.00
N ASN A 40 9.99 -13.41 4.62
CA ASN A 40 9.58 -13.92 3.33
C ASN A 40 8.88 -12.85 2.48
N GLY A 41 8.70 -11.62 2.99
CA GLY A 41 8.01 -10.56 2.25
C GLY A 41 8.66 -10.26 0.90
N SER A 42 9.99 -10.31 0.83
CA SER A 42 10.71 -10.08 -0.42
C SER A 42 10.48 -11.19 -1.46
N ASP A 43 9.91 -12.34 -1.09
CA ASP A 43 9.60 -13.44 -2.02
C ASP A 43 8.40 -13.17 -2.91
N TYR A 44 7.60 -12.16 -2.59
CA TYR A 44 6.42 -11.80 -3.35
C TYR A 44 6.76 -10.76 -4.41
N GLU A 45 6.59 -11.15 -5.68
CA GLU A 45 6.76 -10.26 -6.83
C GLU A 45 5.44 -9.63 -7.29
N GLU A 46 4.30 -10.14 -6.82
CA GLU A 46 2.98 -9.64 -7.19
C GLU A 46 2.10 -9.45 -5.95
N LEU A 47 1.38 -8.33 -5.89
CA LEU A 47 0.37 -8.06 -4.87
C LEU A 47 -0.91 -7.53 -5.52
N GLU A 48 -2.04 -7.99 -5.00
CA GLU A 48 -3.37 -7.62 -5.47
C GLU A 48 -4.29 -7.24 -4.31
N MET A 49 -5.09 -6.20 -4.52
CA MET A 49 -6.12 -5.73 -3.60
C MET A 49 -7.40 -5.41 -4.38
N PHE A 50 -8.50 -6.06 -3.99
CA PHE A 50 -9.80 -5.91 -4.64
C PHE A 50 -10.86 -5.43 -3.64
N PHE A 51 -11.66 -4.45 -4.04
CA PHE A 51 -12.92 -4.01 -3.37
C PHE A 51 -12.85 -3.88 -1.84
N GLY A 52 -11.75 -3.29 -1.34
CA GLY A 52 -11.45 -3.21 0.09
C GLY A 52 -11.56 -1.82 0.69
N GLY A 53 -11.66 -0.78 -0.16
CA GLY A 53 -11.66 0.61 0.30
C GLY A 53 -10.39 1.01 1.07
N LEU A 54 -9.24 0.39 0.77
CA LEU A 54 -7.99 0.69 1.47
C LEU A 54 -7.63 2.16 1.22
N PRO A 55 -7.55 3.02 2.24
CA PRO A 55 -7.40 4.45 2.02
C PRO A 55 -5.93 4.86 1.77
N VAL A 56 -4.98 3.96 2.03
CA VAL A 56 -3.55 4.26 1.99
C VAL A 56 -2.71 3.02 1.68
N LEU A 57 -1.68 3.18 0.85
CA LEU A 57 -0.66 2.16 0.64
C LEU A 57 0.22 2.01 1.89
N ILE A 58 0.49 0.76 2.28
CA ILE A 58 1.15 0.48 3.54
C ILE A 58 2.03 -0.77 3.46
N GLY A 59 3.15 -0.76 4.17
CA GLY A 59 4.00 -1.95 4.32
C GLY A 59 4.74 -2.37 3.06
N LEU A 60 4.83 -1.51 2.04
CA LEU A 60 5.50 -1.83 0.78
C LEU A 60 6.99 -2.15 0.97
N LYS A 61 7.63 -1.59 2.00
CA LYS A 61 9.00 -1.88 2.44
C LYS A 61 9.30 -3.37 2.72
N TYR A 62 8.28 -4.20 2.93
CA TYR A 62 8.48 -5.63 3.14
C TYR A 62 8.59 -6.40 1.82
N PHE A 63 8.22 -5.78 0.69
CA PHE A 63 8.10 -6.41 -0.62
C PHE A 63 9.15 -5.83 -1.58
N GLU A 64 10.42 -5.94 -1.22
CA GLU A 64 11.51 -5.26 -1.96
C GLU A 64 11.66 -5.75 -3.41
N ARG A 65 11.14 -6.94 -3.75
CA ARG A 65 11.14 -7.50 -5.11
C ARG A 65 9.78 -7.40 -5.81
N LEU A 66 8.86 -6.57 -5.30
CA LEU A 66 7.55 -6.37 -5.90
C LEU A 66 7.67 -5.80 -7.31
N LYS A 67 7.22 -6.56 -8.31
CA LYS A 67 7.18 -6.17 -9.72
C LYS A 67 5.80 -5.67 -10.14
N CYS A 68 4.73 -6.30 -9.65
CA CYS A 68 3.36 -5.93 -10.01
C CYS A 68 2.52 -5.58 -8.79
N LEU A 69 1.89 -4.41 -8.81
CA LEU A 69 0.91 -4.01 -7.80
C LEU A 69 -0.44 -3.71 -8.46
N ARG A 70 -1.47 -4.45 -8.06
CA ARG A 70 -2.84 -4.31 -8.58
C ARG A 70 -3.80 -3.82 -7.51
N LEU A 71 -4.45 -2.68 -7.78
CA LEU A 71 -5.33 -1.97 -6.86
C LEU A 71 -6.66 -1.72 -7.57
N PHE A 72 -7.68 -2.50 -7.23
CA PHE A 72 -9.03 -2.39 -7.77
C PHE A 72 -10.01 -2.01 -6.67
N GLY A 73 -10.82 -0.97 -6.84
CA GLY A 73 -11.86 -0.64 -5.85
C GLY A 73 -11.28 -0.14 -4.52
N GLN A 74 -10.20 0.67 -4.57
CA GLN A 74 -9.51 1.16 -3.38
C GLN A 74 -9.63 2.69 -3.25
N ASP A 75 -9.69 3.20 -2.02
CA ASP A 75 -9.85 4.63 -1.72
C ASP A 75 -8.51 5.38 -1.63
N ILE A 76 -7.53 4.95 -2.42
CA ILE A 76 -6.16 5.48 -2.38
C ILE A 76 -6.11 6.82 -3.10
N VAL A 77 -5.72 7.87 -2.38
CA VAL A 77 -5.53 9.23 -2.94
C VAL A 77 -4.06 9.65 -3.01
N ASN A 78 -3.15 8.85 -2.44
CA ASN A 78 -1.73 9.19 -2.33
C ASN A 78 -0.85 7.98 -2.64
N LEU A 79 -0.04 8.10 -3.68
CA LEU A 79 0.90 7.07 -4.14
C LEU A 79 2.35 7.28 -3.65
N LYS A 80 2.63 8.27 -2.79
CA LYS A 80 3.98 8.47 -2.21
C LYS A 80 4.63 7.20 -1.64
N PRO A 81 3.90 6.27 -0.98
CA PRO A 81 4.51 5.05 -0.46
C PRO A 81 5.13 4.13 -1.53
N LEU A 82 4.80 4.29 -2.82
CA LEU A 82 5.43 3.54 -3.90
C LEU A 82 6.95 3.74 -3.97
N ILE A 83 7.49 4.81 -3.36
CA ILE A 83 8.94 5.01 -3.24
C ILE A 83 9.65 3.81 -2.60
N GLU A 84 8.97 3.09 -1.69
CA GLU A 84 9.51 1.93 -0.98
C GLU A 84 9.84 0.75 -1.91
N VAL A 85 9.21 0.69 -3.10
CA VAL A 85 9.38 -0.37 -4.10
C VAL A 85 9.78 0.19 -5.48
N SER A 86 10.20 1.46 -5.53
CA SER A 86 10.47 2.16 -6.79
C SER A 86 11.59 1.57 -7.66
N ASN A 87 12.46 0.74 -7.07
CA ASN A 87 13.56 0.05 -7.75
C ASN A 87 13.14 -1.28 -8.38
N SER A 88 12.02 -1.87 -7.96
CA SER A 88 11.58 -3.20 -8.39
C SER A 88 10.21 -3.19 -9.08
N LEU A 89 9.39 -2.18 -8.83
CA LEU A 89 8.04 -2.10 -9.37
C LEU A 89 8.07 -1.78 -10.87
N GLU A 90 7.62 -2.74 -11.67
CA GLU A 90 7.56 -2.70 -13.14
C GLU A 90 6.15 -2.36 -13.63
N GLU A 91 5.11 -2.86 -12.94
CA GLU A 91 3.70 -2.69 -13.30
C GLU A 91 2.86 -2.15 -12.14
N LEU A 92 2.11 -1.07 -12.40
CA LEU A 92 1.10 -0.53 -11.49
C LEU A 92 -0.28 -0.50 -12.15
N TRP A 93 -1.24 -1.16 -11.51
CA TRP A 93 -2.65 -1.14 -11.93
C TRP A 93 -3.47 -0.44 -10.86
N VAL A 94 -4.11 0.67 -11.24
CA VAL A 94 -5.05 1.39 -10.39
C VAL A 94 -6.36 1.52 -11.12
N CYS A 95 -7.36 0.77 -10.67
CA CYS A 95 -8.67 0.72 -11.29
C CYS A 95 -9.76 1.00 -10.26
N GLU A 96 -10.82 1.68 -10.69
CA GLU A 96 -12.03 1.91 -9.87
C GLU A 96 -11.71 2.57 -8.52
N GLY A 97 -11.17 3.78 -8.54
CA GLY A 97 -10.83 4.52 -7.30
C GLY A 97 -10.81 6.04 -7.49
N PRO A 98 -10.67 6.82 -6.40
CA PRO A 98 -10.74 8.28 -6.43
C PRO A 98 -9.45 8.94 -6.93
N LEU A 99 -8.41 8.17 -7.27
CA LEU A 99 -7.11 8.68 -7.69
C LEU A 99 -7.20 9.36 -9.05
N LYS A 100 -7.15 10.70 -9.08
CA LYS A 100 -7.30 11.50 -10.33
C LYS A 100 -5.99 11.82 -11.03
N VAL A 101 -4.89 11.94 -10.29
CA VAL A 101 -3.60 12.38 -10.82
C VAL A 101 -2.51 11.46 -10.32
N ILE A 102 -1.67 11.00 -11.24
CA ILE A 102 -0.50 10.19 -10.95
C ILE A 102 0.73 11.02 -11.33
N LEU A 103 1.53 11.42 -10.35
CA LEU A 103 2.78 12.14 -10.57
C LEU A 103 3.95 11.21 -10.22
N PHE A 104 4.76 10.85 -11.22
CA PHE A 104 5.98 10.08 -10.99
C PHE A 104 7.20 11.00 -10.96
N GLY A 105 8.09 10.75 -10.00
CA GLY A 105 9.44 11.32 -10.00
C GLY A 105 10.32 10.57 -11.00
N SER A 106 11.20 11.29 -11.69
CA SER A 106 12.10 10.84 -12.78
C SER A 106 13.09 9.68 -12.45
N LYS A 107 12.90 8.91 -11.37
CA LYS A 107 13.85 7.89 -10.89
C LYS A 107 13.29 6.46 -10.78
N GLY A 108 12.05 6.19 -11.20
CA GLY A 108 11.41 4.87 -11.02
C GLY A 108 11.47 3.96 -12.24
N GLY A 109 11.66 2.65 -12.01
CA GLY A 109 11.66 1.57 -13.00
C GLY A 109 10.28 1.08 -13.44
N ILE A 110 9.22 1.89 -13.26
CA ILE A 110 7.86 1.50 -13.64
C ILE A 110 7.76 1.56 -15.17
N GLU A 111 7.66 0.40 -15.79
CA GLU A 111 7.58 0.23 -17.24
C GLU A 111 6.14 0.41 -17.74
N LYS A 112 5.15 0.08 -16.90
CA LYS A 112 3.74 0.07 -17.30
C LYS A 112 2.80 0.55 -16.21
N ILE A 113 1.91 1.46 -16.59
CA ILE A 113 0.83 1.95 -15.73
C ILE A 113 -0.50 1.69 -16.42
N VAL A 114 -1.40 1.00 -15.74
CA VAL A 114 -2.78 0.80 -16.17
C VAL A 114 -3.68 1.57 -15.21
N ALA A 115 -4.26 2.67 -15.69
CA ALA A 115 -5.25 3.44 -14.95
C ALA A 115 -6.64 3.20 -15.55
N GLY A 116 -7.48 2.46 -14.83
CA GLY A 116 -8.86 2.18 -15.22
C GLY A 116 -9.83 3.07 -14.44
N PHE A 117 -10.23 4.20 -15.02
CA PHE A 117 -11.26 5.05 -14.40
C PHE A 117 -12.63 4.41 -14.60
N GLY A 118 -13.19 3.82 -13.54
CA GLY A 118 -14.60 3.44 -13.50
C GLY A 118 -15.48 4.67 -13.74
N ARG A 119 -16.54 4.53 -14.54
CA ARG A 119 -17.45 5.64 -14.86
C ARG A 119 -18.26 6.03 -13.61
N ASN A 120 -18.16 7.31 -13.26
CA ASN A 120 -19.06 8.15 -12.43
C ASN A 120 -19.62 7.57 -11.13
#